data_AF-A0A662D595-F1
#
_entry.id   AF-A0A662D595-F1
#
_cell.length_a   1.000
_cell.length_b   1.000
_cell.length_c   1.000
_cell.angle_alpha   90.00
_cell.angle_beta   90.00
_cell.angle_gamma   90.00
#
_symmetry.space_group_name_H-M   'P 1'
#
loop_
_entity.id
_entity.type
_entity.pdbx_description
1 polymer ?
#
loop_
_entity_poly.entity_id
_entity_poly.type
_entity_poly.pdbx_seq_one_letter_code
_entity_poly.pdbx_strand_id
1 'polypeptide(L)'
;LSELVRDLKDAQEQRQKSKLSPEAFAVAWWLRVQKGFEVEQAERLAASVEPAFKKFPHWALIEAHERELRKQLYRELIASGVKDVVAWVDEMLTLLRRAAP
;
A
#
# COMPACT_ATOMS: atom_id res chain seq x y z
N LEU A 1 17.23 6.51 7.73
CA LEU A 1 16.08 6.08 6.90
C LEU A 1 16.04 4.56 6.61
N SER A 2 17.02 3.79 7.10
CA SER A 2 17.15 2.35 6.84
C SER A 2 16.44 1.45 7.86
N GLU A 3 15.97 2.01 8.99
CA GLU A 3 15.26 1.26 10.04
C GLU A 3 13.84 0.90 9.59
N LEU A 4 13.19 1.76 8.79
CA LEU A 4 11.80 1.60 8.34
C LEU A 4 11.58 0.37 7.43
N VAL A 5 12.61 -0.02 6.66
CA VAL A 5 12.60 -1.24 5.83
C VAL A 5 13.08 -2.46 6.63
N ARG A 6 13.86 -2.24 7.70
CA ARG A 6 14.38 -3.30 8.56
C ARG A 6 13.33 -3.78 9.55
N ASP A 7 12.55 -2.87 10.11
CA ASP A 7 11.37 -3.18 10.92
C ASP A 7 10.31 -3.94 10.11
N LEU A 8 10.27 -3.71 8.79
CA LEU A 8 9.42 -4.41 7.83
C LEU A 8 9.88 -5.87 7.60
N LYS A 9 11.19 -6.13 7.68
CA LYS A 9 11.78 -7.48 7.65
C LYS A 9 11.61 -8.21 8.97
N ASP A 10 11.70 -7.51 10.10
CA ASP A 10 11.46 -8.14 11.42
C ASP A 10 9.96 -8.42 11.62
N ALA A 11 9.07 -7.56 11.11
CA ALA A 11 7.63 -7.85 10.99
C ALA A 11 7.31 -9.02 10.04
N GLN A 12 8.27 -9.43 9.20
CA GLN A 12 8.17 -10.59 8.30
C GLN A 12 8.20 -11.91 9.07
N GLU A 13 8.69 -11.95 10.31
CA GLU A 13 8.56 -13.13 11.20
C GLU A 13 7.15 -13.23 11.79
N GLN A 14 6.50 -12.09 12.07
CA GLN A 14 5.08 -12.02 12.44
C GLN A 14 4.12 -12.40 11.28
N ARG A 15 4.64 -12.46 10.03
CA ARG A 15 3.92 -12.76 8.78
C ARG A 15 3.24 -14.12 8.74
N GLN A 16 3.57 -15.04 9.64
CA GLN A 16 2.87 -16.33 9.71
C GLN A 16 1.38 -16.19 10.06
N LYS A 17 0.91 -15.01 10.51
CA LYS A 17 -0.51 -14.75 10.79
C LYS A 17 -1.22 -13.84 9.78
N SER A 18 -0.51 -13.14 8.89
CA SER A 18 -1.12 -12.18 7.94
C SER A 18 -0.81 -12.57 6.48
N LYS A 19 -1.85 -12.69 5.66
CA LYS A 19 -1.77 -13.14 4.24
C LYS A 19 -1.34 -12.04 3.26
N LEU A 20 -0.88 -10.88 3.74
CA LEU A 20 -0.61 -9.70 2.93
C LEU A 20 0.79 -9.71 2.28
N SER A 21 0.87 -9.17 1.06
CA SER A 21 2.11 -8.83 0.35
C SER A 21 2.84 -7.66 1.02
N PRO A 22 4.15 -7.46 0.73
CA PRO A 22 4.92 -6.35 1.26
C PRO A 22 4.28 -4.99 0.99
N GLU A 23 3.75 -4.78 -0.22
CA GLU A 23 3.07 -3.55 -0.62
C GLU A 23 1.80 -3.35 0.20
N ALA A 24 0.96 -4.38 0.31
CA ALA A 24 -0.26 -4.32 1.10
C ALA A 24 0.04 -4.04 2.58
N PHE A 25 1.06 -4.68 3.16
CA PHE A 25 1.48 -4.40 4.52
C PHE A 25 1.93 -2.95 4.70
N ALA A 26 2.75 -2.42 3.78
CA ALA A 26 3.20 -1.03 3.83
C ALA A 26 2.02 -0.04 3.71
N VAL A 27 1.01 -0.36 2.90
CA VAL A 27 -0.24 0.40 2.83
C VAL A 27 -1.01 0.33 4.16
N ALA A 28 -1.17 -0.85 4.77
CA ALA A 28 -1.85 -0.99 6.06
C ALA A 28 -1.15 -0.18 7.16
N TRP A 29 0.18 -0.23 7.18
CA TRP A 29 0.97 0.54 8.13
C TRP A 29 0.83 2.05 7.89
N TRP A 30 0.90 2.51 6.63
CA TRP A 30 0.69 3.92 6.28
C TRP A 30 -0.71 4.40 6.69
N LEU A 31 -1.75 3.60 6.46
CA LEU A 31 -3.12 3.91 6.88
C LEU A 31 -3.23 4.07 8.41
N ARG A 32 -2.57 3.19 9.18
CA ARG A 32 -2.52 3.32 10.65
C ARG A 32 -1.78 4.58 11.09
N VAL A 33 -0.56 4.77 10.60
CA VAL A 33 0.35 5.80 11.14
C VAL A 33 0.03 7.20 10.62
N GLN A 34 -0.31 7.33 9.33
CA GLN A 34 -0.54 8.63 8.70
C GLN A 34 -2.02 9.03 8.65
N LYS A 35 -2.92 8.05 8.56
CA LYS A 35 -4.38 8.31 8.46
C LYS A 35 -5.14 7.98 9.75
N GLY A 36 -4.49 7.40 10.75
CA GLY A 36 -5.10 7.08 12.04
C GLY A 36 -6.13 5.95 11.99
N PHE A 37 -6.04 5.06 11.00
CA PHE A 37 -6.99 3.96 10.86
C PHE A 37 -6.79 2.91 11.96
N GLU A 38 -7.89 2.32 12.41
CA GLU A 38 -7.85 1.12 13.23
C GLU A 38 -7.21 -0.05 12.46
N VAL A 39 -6.57 -0.97 13.18
CA VAL A 39 -5.77 -2.05 12.60
C VAL A 39 -6.57 -2.84 11.55
N GLU A 40 -7.78 -3.28 11.91
CA GLU A 40 -8.59 -4.09 11.00
C GLU A 40 -9.06 -3.30 9.76
N GLN A 41 -9.33 -1.99 9.93
CA GLN A 41 -9.77 -1.15 8.81
C GLN A 41 -8.63 -0.92 7.84
N ALA A 42 -7.42 -0.69 8.36
CA ALA A 42 -6.21 -0.56 7.57
C ALA A 42 -5.88 -1.84 6.81
N GLU A 43 -5.98 -3.00 7.47
CA GLU A 43 -5.73 -4.30 6.84
C GLU A 43 -6.76 -4.63 5.75
N ARG A 44 -8.04 -4.32 5.97
CA ARG A 44 -9.09 -4.52 4.95
C ARG A 44 -8.83 -3.69 3.71
N LEU A 45 -8.48 -2.41 3.88
CA LEU A 45 -8.20 -1.52 2.76
C LEU A 45 -6.90 -1.89 2.04
N ALA A 46 -5.88 -2.28 2.79
CA ALA A 46 -4.64 -2.83 2.22
C ALA A 46 -4.87 -4.10 1.40
N ALA A 47 -5.72 -5.00 1.91
CA ALA A 47 -6.09 -6.22 1.20
C ALA A 47 -6.88 -5.94 -0.08
N SER A 48 -7.70 -4.88 -0.12
CA SER A 48 -8.45 -4.53 -1.33
C SER A 48 -7.57 -3.97 -2.44
N VAL A 49 -6.50 -3.24 -2.10
CA VAL A 49 -5.56 -2.69 -3.09
C VAL A 49 -4.45 -3.66 -3.50
N GLU A 50 -4.20 -4.71 -2.70
CA GLU A 50 -3.18 -5.72 -2.96
C GLU A 50 -3.21 -6.32 -4.39
N PRO A 51 -4.38 -6.72 -4.95
CA PRO A 51 -4.42 -7.31 -6.28
C PRO A 51 -3.92 -6.37 -7.37
N ALA A 52 -4.07 -5.05 -7.19
CA ALA A 52 -3.60 -4.06 -8.14
C ALA A 52 -2.06 -4.02 -8.20
N PHE A 53 -1.40 -4.09 -7.04
CA PHE A 53 0.06 -4.17 -6.97
C PHE A 53 0.59 -5.49 -7.55
N LYS A 54 -0.09 -6.62 -7.27
CA LYS A 54 0.28 -7.93 -7.86
C LYS A 54 0.14 -7.95 -9.38
N LYS A 55 -0.83 -7.22 -9.93
CA LYS A 55 -1.04 -7.10 -11.37
C LYS A 55 0.01 -6.22 -12.05
N PHE A 56 0.57 -5.25 -11.33
CA PHE A 56 1.55 -4.29 -11.86
C PHE A 56 2.84 -4.27 -11.03
N PRO A 57 3.62 -5.37 -10.96
CA PRO A 57 4.80 -5.44 -10.10
C PRO A 57 5.89 -4.43 -10.47
N HIS A 58 5.93 -3.98 -11.73
CA HIS A 58 6.93 -3.01 -12.23
C HIS A 58 6.40 -1.58 -12.30
N TRP A 59 5.35 -1.24 -11.55
CA TRP A 59 4.74 0.10 -11.56
C TRP A 59 5.76 1.22 -11.28
N ALA A 60 6.76 0.98 -10.42
CA ALA A 60 7.77 1.98 -10.07
C ALA A 60 8.76 2.29 -11.21
N LEU A 61 8.89 1.39 -12.19
CA LEU A 61 9.84 1.48 -13.30
C LEU A 61 9.16 1.83 -14.64
N ILE A 62 7.89 1.42 -14.81
CA ILE A 62 7.15 1.55 -16.06
C ILE A 62 5.98 2.51 -15.84
N GLU A 63 6.06 3.71 -16.42
CA GLU A 63 5.02 4.75 -16.28
C GLU A 63 3.62 4.26 -16.70
N ALA A 64 3.54 3.44 -17.76
CA ALA A 64 2.28 2.85 -18.19
C ALA A 64 1.66 1.94 -17.10
N HIS A 65 2.48 1.20 -16.35
CA HIS A 65 2.01 0.38 -15.23
C HIS A 65 1.56 1.24 -14.05
N GLU A 66 2.29 2.31 -13.71
CA GLU A 66 1.85 3.25 -12.68
C GLU A 66 0.50 3.88 -13.01
N ARG A 67 0.30 4.30 -14.27
CA ARG A 67 -0.97 4.88 -14.70
C ARG A 67 -2.14 3.90 -14.53
N GLU A 68 -1.96 2.63 -14.91
CA GLU A 68 -3.01 1.62 -14.74
C GLU A 68 -3.21 1.23 -13.27
N LEU A 69 -2.14 1.21 -12.47
CA LEU A 69 -2.21 1.02 -11.03
C LEU A 69 -3.01 2.13 -10.36
N ARG A 70 -2.72 3.41 -10.65
CA ARG A 70 -3.45 4.58 -10.13
C ARG A 70 -4.95 4.47 -10.37
N LYS A 71 -5.37 4.06 -11.58
CA LYS A 71 -6.80 3.86 -11.90
C LYS A 71 -7.47 2.81 -11.01
N GLN A 72 -6.78 1.70 -10.73
CA GLN A 72 -7.31 0.66 -9.85
C GLN A 72 -7.36 1.13 -8.40
N LEU A 73 -6.32 1.80 -7.92
CA LEU A 73 -6.28 2.36 -6.57
C LEU A 73 -7.39 3.40 -6.36
N TYR A 74 -7.63 4.28 -7.34
CA TYR A 74 -8.74 5.23 -7.29
C TYR A 74 -10.08 4.54 -7.12
N ARG A 75 -10.33 3.46 -7.88
CA ARG A 75 -11.57 2.69 -7.79
C ARG A 75 -11.77 2.11 -6.39
N GLU A 76 -10.75 1.46 -5.83
CA GLU A 76 -10.83 0.82 -4.51
C GLU A 76 -11.01 1.85 -3.38
N LEU A 77 -10.32 2.98 -3.45
CA LEU A 77 -10.42 4.04 -2.45
C LEU A 77 -11.78 4.76 -2.50
N ILE A 78 -12.31 5.02 -3.72
CA ILE A 78 -13.66 5.56 -3.89
C ILE A 78 -14.70 4.60 -3.32
N ALA A 79 -14.59 3.30 -3.62
CA ALA A 79 -15.51 2.28 -3.10
C ALA A 79 -15.46 2.18 -1.56
N SER A 80 -14.32 2.52 -0.97
CA SER A 80 -14.11 2.54 0.49
C SER A 80 -14.55 3.85 1.16
N GLY A 81 -15.11 4.81 0.41
CA GLY A 81 -15.62 6.08 0.93
C GLY A 81 -14.55 7.12 1.25
N VAL A 82 -13.32 6.94 0.74
CA VAL A 82 -12.24 7.94 0.89
C VAL A 82 -12.60 9.17 0.06
N LYS A 83 -12.45 10.37 0.64
CA LYS A 83 -12.76 11.65 -0.02
C LYS A 83 -11.58 12.17 -0.85
N ASP A 84 -10.39 12.23 -0.24
CA ASP A 84 -9.18 12.79 -0.87
C ASP A 84 -8.37 11.74 -1.62
N VAL A 85 -9.05 11.02 -2.51
CA VAL A 85 -8.53 9.83 -3.20
C VAL A 85 -7.24 10.11 -3.98
N VAL A 86 -7.16 11.27 -4.65
CA VAL A 86 -5.97 11.66 -5.43
C VAL A 86 -4.74 11.81 -4.53
N ALA A 87 -4.87 12.60 -3.46
CA ALA A 87 -3.79 12.84 -2.50
C ALA A 87 -3.33 11.54 -1.83
N TRP A 88 -4.28 10.66 -1.48
CA TRP A 88 -3.97 9.39 -0.84
C TRP A 88 -3.18 8.46 -1.74
N VAL A 89 -3.53 8.36 -3.04
CA VAL A 89 -2.75 7.55 -3.98
C VAL A 89 -1.37 8.13 -4.19
N ASP A 90 -1.24 9.44 -4.34
CA ASP A 90 0.08 10.06 -4.53
C ASP A 90 0.99 9.87 -3.32
N GLU A 91 0.48 10.06 -2.09
CA GLU A 91 1.22 9.81 -0.86
C GLU A 91 1.63 8.33 -0.73
N MET A 92 0.68 7.41 -0.97
CA MET A 92 0.91 5.98 -0.90
C MET A 92 1.97 5.51 -1.91
N LEU A 93 1.85 5.90 -3.19
CA LEU A 93 2.83 5.54 -4.21
C LEU A 93 4.20 6.18 -3.95
N THR A 94 4.23 7.41 -3.42
CA THR A 94 5.49 8.05 -3.03
C THR A 94 6.18 7.31 -1.89
N LEU A 95 5.41 6.86 -0.89
CA LEU A 95 5.94 6.06 0.21
C LEU A 95 6.48 4.72 -0.30
N LEU A 96 5.69 4.00 -1.10
CA LEU A 96 6.09 2.69 -1.63
C LEU A 96 7.29 2.78 -2.56
N ARG A 97 7.41 3.85 -3.36
CA ARG A 97 8.56 4.06 -4.25
C ARG A 97 9.86 4.26 -3.47
N ARG A 98 9.79 4.85 -2.27
CA ARG A 98 10.94 5.01 -1.38
C ARG A 98 11.30 3.71 -0.65
N ALA A 99 10.34 2.79 -0.51
CA ALA A 99 10.52 1.50 0.12
C ALA A 99 10.88 0.38 -0.87
N ALA A 100 10.64 0.59 -2.17
CA ALA A 100 11.04 -0.32 -3.22
C ALA A 100 12.58 -0.37 -3.33
N PRO A 101 13.18 -1.57 -3.46
CA PRO A 101 14.63 -1.76 -3.58
C PRO A 101 15.21 -1.26 -4.91
#